data_AF-A0A1X7T7A2-F1
#
_entry.id   AF-A0A1X7T7A2-F1
#
_cell.length_a   1.000
_cell.length_b   1.000
_cell.length_c   1.000
_cell.angle_alpha   90.00
_cell.angle_beta   90.00
_cell.angle_gamma   90.00
#
_symmetry.space_group_name_H-M   'P 1'
#
loop_
_entity.id
_entity.type
_entity.pdbx_description
1 polymer ?
#
loop_
_entity_poly.entity_id
_entity_poly.type
_entity_poly.pdbx_seq_one_letter_code
_entity_poly.pdbx_strand_id
1 'polypeptide(L)' 'EALGRCGIDSGRYSGHSFRIGAATSAAQAGVPDNLIKAMGRWNSEAYQVYIQSPPSVLAAVALSWSKGPTA' A
#
# COMPACT_ATOMS: atom_id res chain seq x y z
N GLU A 1 23.92 1.85 8.82
CA GLU A 1 22.54 1.47 8.43
C GLU A 1 22.28 1.82 6.96
N ALA A 2 21.41 1.10 6.25
CA ALA A 2 21.20 1.30 4.80
C ALA A 2 20.65 2.70 4.45
N LEU A 3 19.72 3.23 5.26
CA LEU A 3 19.15 4.57 5.08
C LEU A 3 20.18 5.69 5.25
N GLY A 4 21.07 5.56 6.25
CA GLY A 4 22.13 6.53 6.49
C GLY A 4 23.13 6.64 5.33
N ARG A 5 23.32 5.57 4.55
CA ARG A 5 24.13 5.60 3.31
C ARG A 5 23.47 6.40 2.19
N CYS A 6 22.15 6.58 2.25
CA CYS A 6 21.37 7.38 1.31
C CYS A 6 21.11 8.81 1.79
N GLY A 7 21.71 9.23 2.92
CA GLY A 7 21.45 10.55 3.51
C GLY A 7 20.07 10.69 4.14
N ILE A 8 19.39 9.56 4.41
CA ILE A 8 18.06 9.53 5.04
C ILE A 8 18.24 9.31 6.55
N ASP A 9 17.57 10.15 7.34
CA ASP A 9 17.50 10.04 8.80
C ASP A 9 16.76 8.75 9.19
N SER A 10 17.51 7.73 9.63
CA SER A 10 16.94 6.44 10.03
C SER A 10 16.08 6.53 11.28
N GLY A 11 16.26 7.56 12.13
CA GLY A 11 15.45 7.74 13.33
C GLY A 11 13.96 8.00 13.04
N ARG A 12 13.64 8.41 11.80
CA ARG A 12 12.27 8.66 11.35
C ARG A 12 11.54 7.42 10.84
N TYR A 13 12.25 6.32 10.63
CA TYR A 13 11.70 5.12 10.01
C TYR A 13 11.94 3.91 10.90
N SER A 14 10.87 3.17 11.16
CA SER A 14 10.95 1.88 11.85
C SER A 14 10.67 0.75 10.88
N GLY A 15 10.93 -0.49 11.30
CA GLY A 15 10.48 -1.67 10.54
C GLY A 15 8.99 -1.66 10.24
N HIS A 16 8.17 -1.05 11.11
CA HIS A 16 6.74 -0.87 10.87
C HIS A 16 6.46 0.05 9.67
N SER A 17 7.20 1.16 9.54
CA SER A 17 7.11 2.06 8.38
C SER A 17 7.38 1.33 7.07
N PHE A 18 8.36 0.42 7.04
CA PHE A 18 8.65 -0.41 5.87
C PHE A 18 7.53 -1.40 5.56
N ARG A 19 6.87 -1.98 6.57
CA ARG A 19 5.71 -2.86 6.35
C ARG A 19 4.54 -2.12 5.73
N ILE A 20 4.28 -0.88 6.16
CA ILE A 20 3.26 -0.02 5.55
C ILE A 20 3.59 0.27 4.09
N GLY A 21 4.83 0.70 3.83
CA GLY A 21 5.30 0.97 2.47
C GLY A 21 5.20 -0.26 1.57
N ALA A 22 5.69 -1.41 2.02
CA ALA A 22 5.64 -2.65 1.25
C ALA A 22 4.21 -3.11 0.93
N ALA A 23 3.28 -3.04 1.90
CA ALA A 23 1.87 -3.37 1.65
C ALA A 23 1.24 -2.44 0.61
N THR A 24 1.49 -1.14 0.75
CA THR A 24 0.97 -0.12 -0.16
C THR A 24 1.54 -0.29 -1.58
N SER A 25 2.84 -0.49 -1.72
CA SER A 25 3.47 -0.71 -3.02
C SER A 25 2.99 -1.99 -3.72
N ALA A 26 2.79 -3.07 -2.97
CA ALA A 26 2.23 -4.31 -3.53
C ALA A 26 0.79 -4.12 -4.02
N ALA A 27 -0.05 -3.40 -3.25
CA ALA A 27 -1.41 -3.08 -3.68
C ALA A 27 -1.43 -2.21 -4.94
N GLN A 28 -0.56 -1.20 -5.02
CA GLN A 28 -0.42 -0.36 -6.22
C GLN A 28 0.07 -1.13 -7.44
N ALA A 29 0.87 -2.18 -7.25
CA ALA A 29 1.30 -3.09 -8.30
C ALA A 29 0.20 -4.08 -8.74
N GLY A 30 -1.00 -4.00 -8.15
CA GLY A 30 -2.12 -4.90 -8.46
C GLY A 30 -1.95 -6.30 -7.87
N VAL A 31 -1.09 -6.47 -6.86
CA VAL A 31 -0.93 -7.74 -6.18
C VAL A 31 -2.21 -8.06 -5.40
N PRO A 32 -2.79 -9.26 -5.55
CA PRO A 32 -3.97 -9.65 -4.80
C PRO A 32 -3.79 -9.58 -3.27
N ASP A 33 -4.81 -9.10 -2.57
CA ASP A 33 -4.87 -8.93 -1.12
C ASP A 33 -4.43 -10.17 -0.32
N ASN A 34 -4.84 -11.37 -0.74
CA ASN A 34 -4.44 -12.63 -0.09
C ASN A 34 -2.93 -12.88 -0.19
N LEU A 35 -2.30 -12.49 -1.30
CA LEU A 35 -0.86 -12.61 -1.48
C LEU A 35 -0.12 -11.54 -0.67
N ILE A 36 -0.65 -10.32 -0.59
CA ILE A 36 -0.12 -9.26 0.29
C ILE A 36 -0.15 -9.74 1.75
N LYS A 37 -1.28 -10.30 2.18
CA LYS A 37 -1.45 -10.89 3.51
C LYS A 37 -0.38 -11.95 3.80
N ALA A 38 -0.15 -12.86 2.86
CA ALA A 38 0.85 -13.92 2.96
C ALA A 38 2.28 -13.37 3.00
N MET A 39 2.63 -12.42 2.12
CA MET A 39 3.96 -11.80 2.04
C MET A 39 4.35 -11.11 3.35
N GLY A 40 3.42 -10.40 3.98
CA GLY A 40 3.66 -9.77 5.27
C GLY A 40 3.46 -10.70 6.48
N ARG A 41 3.12 -11.98 6.27
CA ARG A 41 2.89 -12.97 7.33
C ARG A 41 1.82 -12.50 8.34
N TRP A 42 0.79 -11.82 7.85
CA TRP A 42 -0.31 -11.36 8.69
C TRP A 42 -1.34 -12.49 8.86
N ASN A 43 -1.70 -12.76 10.12
CA ASN A 43 -2.77 -13.72 10.42
C ASN A 43 -4.15 -13.05 10.36
N SER A 44 -4.24 -11.79 10.79
CA SER A 44 -5.47 -10.99 10.76
C SER A 44 -5.56 -10.08 9.53
N GLU A 45 -6.71 -9.43 9.37
CA GLU A 45 -6.95 -8.42 8.32
C GLU A 45 -6.38 -7.04 8.67
N ALA A 46 -5.63 -6.91 9.77
CA ALA A 46 -5.00 -5.66 10.18
C ALA A 46 -3.97 -5.10 9.16
N TYR A 47 -3.61 -5.87 8.13
CA TYR A 47 -2.78 -5.37 7.03
C TYR A 47 -3.52 -4.40 6.11
N GLN A 48 -4.87 -4.45 6.06
CA GLN A 48 -5.67 -3.59 5.19
C GLN A 48 -5.48 -2.11 5.55
N VAL A 49 -5.39 -1.79 6.85
CA VAL A 49 -5.14 -0.41 7.30
C VAL A 49 -3.73 0.11 6.97
N TYR A 50 -2.82 -0.78 6.53
CA TYR A 50 -1.49 -0.38 6.06
C TYR A 50 -1.46 -0.07 4.57
N ILE A 51 -2.49 -0.46 3.82
CA ILE A 51 -2.60 -0.19 2.38
C ILE A 51 -3.14 1.24 2.22
N GLN A 52 -2.25 2.17 1.94
CA GLN A 52 -2.61 3.57 1.72
C GLN A 52 -2.93 3.80 0.25
N SER A 53 -4.21 3.76 -0.10
CA SER A 53 -4.67 4.10 -1.45
C SER A 53 -4.47 5.59 -1.71
N PRO A 54 -3.72 5.98 -2.75
CA PRO A 54 -3.54 7.40 -3.05
C PRO A 54 -4.87 8.04 -3.48
N PRO A 55 -5.09 9.34 -3.20
CA PRO A 55 -6.33 10.03 -3.56
C PRO A 55 -6.72 9.91 -5.04
N SER A 56 -5.73 9.78 -5.92
CA SER A 56 -5.94 9.56 -7.36
C SER A 56 -6.69 8.25 -7.66
N VAL A 57 -6.43 7.18 -6.91
CA VAL A 57 -7.14 5.89 -7.07
C VAL A 57 -8.60 6.04 -6.65
N LEU A 58 -8.85 6.73 -5.53
CA LEU A 58 -10.21 7.01 -5.07
C LEU A 58 -10.98 7.88 -6.07
N ALA A 59 -10.32 8.90 -6.63
CA ALA A 59 -10.89 9.75 -7.68
C ALA A 59 -11.20 8.94 -8.95
N ALA A 60 -10.31 8.04 -9.37
CA ALA A 60 -10.54 7.18 -10.53
C ALA A 60 -11.74 6.25 -10.33
N VAL A 61 -11.91 5.67 -9.14
CA VAL A 61 -13.09 4.86 -8.78
C VAL A 61 -14.37 5.71 -8.80
N ALA A 62 -14.34 6.91 -8.24
CA ALA A 62 -15.50 7.80 -8.27
C ALA A 62 -15.90 8.18 -9.71
N LEU A 63 -14.92 8.43 -10.58
CA LEU A 63 -15.15 8.75 -12.00
C LEU A 63 -15.67 7.55 -12.79
N SER A 64 -15.22 6.32 -12.50
CA SER A 64 -15.70 5.12 -13.20
C SER A 64 -17.17 4.84 -12.90
N TRP A 65 -17.67 5.27 -11.74
CA TRP A 65 -19.08 5.16 -11.38
C TRP A 65 -19.95 6.25 -12.01
N SER A 66 -19.37 7.43 -12.29
CA SER A 66 -20.06 8.51 -13.00
C SER A 66 -20.28 8.20 -14.48
N LYS A 67 -19.38 7.43 -15.09
CA LYS A 67 -19.57 6.91 -16.45
C LYS A 67 -20.41 5.64 -16.33
N GLY A 68 -21.73 5.77 -16.43
CA GLY A 68 -22.65 4.62 -16.45
C GLY A 68 -22.21 3.54 -17.46
N PRO A 69 -22.70 2.29 -17.33
CA PRO A 69 -22.27 1.19 -18.19
C PRO A 69 -22.43 1.62 -19.64
N THR A 70 -21.30 1.71 -20.35
CA THR A 70 -21.29 1.80 -21.80
C THR A 70 -21.93 0.51 -22.30
N ALA A 71 -23.20 0.63 -22.72
CA ALA A 71 -23.93 -0.40 -23.44
C ALA A 71 -23.18 -0.82 -24.71
#